data_AF-A0A8S0Y6J7-F1
#
_entry.id   AF-A0A8S0Y6J7-F1
#
_cell.length_a   1.000
_cell.length_b   1.000
_cell.length_c   1.000
_cell.angle_alpha   90.00
_cell.angle_beta   90.00
_cell.angle_gamma   90.00
#
_symmetry.space_group_name_H-M   'P 1'
#
loop_
_entity.id
_entity.type
_entity.pdbx_description
1 polymer ?
#
loop_
_entity_poly.entity_id
_entity_poly.type
_entity_poly.pdbx_seq_one_letter_code
_entity_poly.pdbx_strand_id
1 'polypeptide(L)' 'MKVHLSTLGYRLERLGLTFKKNTKSSQQAREDLRVRSYAWRETQPMLDPARLVFIDETGRGTARVRR' A
#
# COMPACT_ATOMS: atom_id res chain seq x y z
N MET A 1 -29.00 -2.56 -21.70
CA MET A 1 -29.19 -3.74 -20.83
C MET A 1 -28.93 -3.33 -19.39
N LYS A 2 -29.93 -3.38 -18.50
CA LYS A 2 -29.76 -3.07 -17.08
C LYS A 2 -29.50 -4.39 -16.35
N VAL A 3 -28.44 -4.43 -15.53
CA VAL A 3 -28.15 -5.59 -14.67
C VAL A 3 -28.32 -5.18 -13.21
N HIS A 4 -28.80 -6.12 -12.40
CA HIS A 4 -28.97 -5.88 -10.97
C HIS A 4 -27.62 -5.98 -10.25
N LEU A 5 -27.42 -5.19 -9.20
CA LEU A 5 -26.15 -5.13 -8.48
C LEU A 5 -25.74 -6.50 -7.89
N SER A 6 -26.72 -7.31 -7.47
CA SER A 6 -26.47 -8.67 -6.99
C SER A 6 -25.87 -9.59 -8.07
N THR A 7 -26.23 -9.40 -9.34
CA THR A 7 -25.69 -10.16 -10.47
C THR A 7 -24.20 -9.88 -10.66
N LEU A 8 -23.80 -8.62 -10.48
CA LEU A 8 -22.39 -8.22 -10.52
C LEU A 8 -21.62 -8.81 -9.33
N GLY A 9 -22.16 -8.71 -8.11
CA GLY A 9 -21.55 -9.30 -6.90
C GLY A 9 -21.31 -10.80 -7.05
N TYR A 10 -22.34 -11.56 -7.41
CA TYR A 10 -22.25 -13.00 -7.64
C TYR A 10 -21.23 -13.37 -8.72
N ARG A 11 -21.14 -12.59 -9.80
CA ARG A 11 -20.19 -12.84 -10.88
C ARG A 11 -18.75 -12.59 -10.45
N LEU A 12 -18.48 -11.53 -9.70
CA LEU A 12 -17.15 -11.20 -9.19
C LEU A 12 -16.65 -12.27 -8.21
N GLU A 13 -17.51 -12.75 -7.32
CA GLU A 13 -17.21 -13.85 -6.40
C GLU A 13 -16.83 -15.13 -7.14
N ARG A 14 -17.61 -15.51 -8.16
CA ARG A 14 -17.32 -16.71 -8.97
C ARG A 14 -16.02 -16.62 -9.77
N LEU A 15 -15.56 -15.41 -10.07
CA LEU A 15 -14.27 -15.17 -10.73
C LEU A 15 -13.10 -15.12 -9.73
N GLY A 16 -13.36 -15.28 -8.42
CA GLY A 16 -12.35 -15.18 -7.38
C GLY A 16 -11.82 -13.76 -7.19
N LEU A 17 -12.54 -12.74 -7.69
CA LEU A 17 -12.11 -11.36 -7.62
C LEU A 17 -12.53 -10.75 -6.29
N THR A 18 -11.55 -10.46 -5.44
CA THR A 18 -11.77 -9.75 -4.18
C THR A 18 -11.39 -8.28 -4.33
N PHE A 19 -12.20 -7.39 -3.74
CA PHE A 19 -11.83 -5.98 -3.65
C PHE A 19 -10.86 -5.76 -2.48
N LYS A 20 -9.58 -5.52 -2.78
CA LYS A 20 -8.62 -5.09 -1.77
C LYS A 20 -8.92 -3.65 -1.35
N LYS A 21 -9.46 -3.48 -0.14
CA LYS A 21 -9.60 -2.15 0.47
C LYS A 21 -8.20 -1.59 0.71
N ASN A 22 -7.87 -0.48 0.07
CA ASN A 22 -6.63 0.24 0.31
C ASN A 22 -6.91 1.39 1.28
N THR A 23 -6.59 1.18 2.56
CA THR A 23 -6.65 2.24 3.57
C THR A 23 -5.40 3.10 3.42
N LYS A 24 -5.54 4.29 2.82
CA LYS A 24 -4.44 5.26 2.77
C LYS A 24 -4.14 5.73 4.19
N SER A 25 -2.85 5.75 4.55
CA SER A 25 -2.44 6.32 5.84
C SER A 25 -2.83 7.79 5.90
N SER A 26 -3.39 8.24 7.03
CA SER A 26 -3.73 9.65 7.25
C SER A 26 -2.51 10.57 7.12
N GLN A 27 -1.32 10.06 7.43
CA GLN A 27 -0.06 10.76 7.22
C GLN A 27 0.22 10.99 5.73
N GLN A 28 -0.14 10.04 4.86
CA GLN A 28 0.03 10.19 3.42
C GLN A 28 -0.92 11.22 2.80
N ALA A 29 -2.01 11.56 3.49
CA ALA A 29 -2.92 12.63 3.10
C ALA A 29 -2.40 14.03 3.49
N ARG A 30 -1.35 14.12 4.31
CA ARG A 30 -0.75 15.40 4.71
C ARG A 30 0.08 16.00 3.58
N GLU A 31 -0.27 17.22 3.20
CA GLU A 31 0.35 17.91 2.06
C GLU A 31 1.85 18.15 2.26
N ASP A 32 2.28 18.50 3.47
CA ASP A 32 3.69 18.71 3.80
C ASP A 32 4.53 17.44 3.61
N LEU A 33 3.98 16.27 3.96
CA LEU A 33 4.65 14.99 3.77
C LEU A 33 4.66 14.56 2.29
N ARG A 34 3.62 14.91 1.53
CA ARG A 34 3.55 14.64 0.09
C ARG A 34 4.61 15.42 -0.69
N VAL A 35 4.74 16.72 -0.40
CA VAL A 35 5.75 17.58 -1.05
C VAL A 35 7.16 17.06 -0.75
N ARG A 36 7.44 16.71 0.51
CA ARG A 36 8.74 16.15 0.91
C ARG A 36 9.01 14.80 0.25
N SER A 37 7.99 13.93 0.16
CA SER A 37 8.11 12.63 -0.51
C SER A 37 8.38 12.78 -2.00
N TYR A 38 7.72 13.73 -2.67
CA TYR A 38 7.95 14.03 -4.08
C TYR A 38 9.37 14.53 -4.30
N ALA A 39 9.80 15.55 -3.55
CA ALA A 39 11.16 16.07 -3.64
C ALA A 39 12.22 14.99 -3.39
N TRP A 40 12.04 14.13 -2.38
CA TRP A 40 12.92 13.00 -2.12
C TRP A 40 12.95 11.96 -3.26
N ARG A 41 11.82 11.78 -3.95
CA ARG A 41 11.72 10.85 -5.08
C ARG A 41 12.48 11.38 -6.30
N GLU A 42 12.40 12.68 -6.55
CA GLU A 42 13.14 13.34 -7.64
C GLU A 42 14.66 13.29 -7.43
N THR A 43 15.15 13.17 -6.18
CA THR A 43 16.58 13.03 -5.90
C THR A 43 17.09 11.59 -5.98
N GLN A 44 16.21 10.58 -6.07
CA GLN A 44 16.60 9.16 -6.13
C GLN A 44 17.54 8.81 -7.28
N PRO A 45 17.38 9.33 -8.52
CA PRO A 45 18.27 8.99 -9.63
C PRO A 45 19.73 9.39 -9.42
N MET A 46 20.00 10.29 -8.47
CA MET A 46 21.36 10.72 -8.13
C MET A 46 22.04 9.78 -7.13
N LEU A 47 21.31 8.83 -6.54
CA LEU A 47 21.86 7.85 -5.61
C LEU A 47 22.43 6.67 -6.39
N ASP A 48 23.62 6.21 -6.01
CA ASP A 48 24.20 4.96 -6.51
C ASP A 48 23.57 3.76 -5.77
N PRO A 49 22.74 2.92 -6.44
CA PRO A 49 22.07 1.81 -5.79
C PRO A 49 23.03 0.77 -5.22
N ALA A 50 24.23 0.62 -5.79
CA ALA A 50 25.22 -0.35 -5.32
C ALA A 50 25.84 0.04 -3.97
N ARG A 51 25.65 1.29 -3.54
CA ARG A 51 26.18 1.85 -2.29
C ARG A 51 25.09 2.12 -1.26
N LEU A 52 23.83 1.81 -1.58
CA LEU A 52 22.69 2.09 -0.74
C LEU A 52 22.44 0.92 0.24
N VAL A 53 22.42 1.24 1.54
CA VAL A 53 22.07 0.28 2.60
C VAL A 53 20.81 0.79 3.29
N PHE A 54 19.75 -0.03 3.26
CA PHE A 54 18.51 0.27 3.97
C PHE A 54 18.59 -0.25 5.41
N ILE A 55 18.32 0.64 6.37
CA ILE A 55 18.22 0.31 7.78
C ILE A 55 16.79 0.65 8.19
N ASP A 56 16.05 -0.36 8.60
CA ASP A 56 14.69 -0.21 9.13
C ASP A 56 14.61 -0.86 10.50
N GLU A 57 13.99 -0.17 11.45
CA GLU A 57 13.81 -0.71 12.80
C GLU A 57 12.63 -1.69 12.77
N THR A 58 12.95 -2.99 12.67
CA THR A 58 11.93 -4.01 12.86
C THR A 58 11.67 -4.19 14.36
N GLY A 59 10.56 -3.65 14.86
CA GLY A 59 10.08 -3.91 16.21
C GLY A 59 9.80 -5.40 16.42
N ARG A 60 10.65 -6.09 17.20
CA ARG A 60 10.48 -7.51 17.52
C ARG A 60 9.41 -7.71 18.60
N GLY A 61 8.15 -7.46 18.24
CA GLY A 61 7.00 -7.78 19.09
C GLY A 61 6.69 -9.27 19.03
N THR A 62 6.92 -10.02 20.11
CA THR A 62 6.45 -11.41 20.26
C THR A 62 4.92 -11.47 20.27
N ALA A 63 4.30 -11.49 19.11
CA ALA A 63 2.96 -12.03 18.94
C ALA A 63 3.09 -13.51 18.54
N ARG A 64 3.22 -14.41 19.53
CA ARG A 64 2.94 -15.83 19.29
C ARG A 64 1.44 -15.94 19.01
N VAL A 65 1.08 -16.29 17.77
CA VAL A 65 -0.22 -16.91 17.49
C VAL A 65 -0.33 -18.11 18.43
N ARG A 66 -1.21 -18.04 19.44
CA ARG A 66 -1.66 -19.24 20.15
C ARG A 66 -2.74 -19.86 19.27
N ARG A 67 -2.49 -21.11 18.86
CA ARG A 67 -3.41 -21.95 18.10
C ARG A 67 -4.64 -22.28 18.92
#